data_AF-A0A972G4T2-F1
#
_entry.id   AF-A0A972G4T2-F1
#
_cell.length_a   1.000
_cell.length_b   1.000
_cell.length_c   1.000
_cell.angle_alpha   90.00
_cell.angle_beta   90.00
_cell.angle_gamma   90.00
#
_symmetry.space_group_name_H-M   'P 1'
#
loop_
_entity.id
_entity.type
_entity.pdbx_description
1 polymer ?
#
loop_
_entity_poly.entity_id
_entity_poly.type
_entity_poly.pdbx_seq_one_letter_code
_entity_poly.pdbx_strand_id
1 'polypeptide(L)'
;MHTPPLSLCIQIGPRIIGGTYAVRATTAHTQLHTELALPERLVTRAEQLLQPEVALSITDPVAIGHQIGQSLFVSPLRDLLLRTARTAAAQATYVQIQFQIDVPELIALPWEWLMLGDTQKWLPALRDDYTLVRSIPSTQKCDPVLLDGPLQVLAVAACGEETQLIALKTALTDAIRSGYVNLRLMRDVETHALQSVLNSEPVHVLYCAAPIEFSQQGMPFLAIGHGIEFSPLRHMLQQTRLLRLVTFASVGEDVGRITAAPIVLAAMLTGSGIPASITSGIGLSPNLAAHFAAVCYEQLAVATPTDRAVSAGRRVLMADDYNTGLPQLILLSGHEQLFTRPESQQARGWFANMLQKVRL
;
A
#
# COMPACT_ATOMS: atom_id res chain seq x y z
N MET A 1 19.73 15.03 -1.50
CA MET A 1 19.01 15.02 -0.21
C MET A 1 17.52 15.03 -0.52
N HIS A 2 16.77 14.02 -0.07
CA HIS A 2 15.31 14.01 -0.24
C HIS A 2 14.68 14.92 0.82
N THR A 3 13.91 15.92 0.39
CA THR A 3 13.10 16.73 1.30
C THR A 3 11.92 15.89 1.78
N PRO A 4 11.68 15.78 3.10
CA PRO A 4 10.53 15.03 3.62
C PRO A 4 9.21 15.66 3.16
N PRO A 5 8.12 14.88 3.04
CA PRO A 5 6.81 15.42 2.71
C PRO A 5 6.25 16.28 3.84
N LEU A 6 5.31 17.15 3.49
CA LEU A 6 4.39 17.71 4.48
C LEU A 6 3.24 16.73 4.73
N SER A 7 3.16 16.20 5.94
CA SER A 7 2.09 15.28 6.32
C SER A 7 0.79 16.02 6.64
N LEU A 8 -0.30 15.55 6.03
CA LEU A 8 -1.67 15.80 6.45
C LEU A 8 -2.22 14.48 7.00
N CYS A 9 -2.25 14.34 8.32
CA CYS A 9 -2.81 13.18 8.97
C CYS A 9 -4.30 13.38 9.21
N ILE A 10 -5.12 12.44 8.74
CA ILE A 10 -6.57 12.43 8.90
C ILE A 10 -6.90 11.15 9.67
N GLN A 11 -7.22 11.32 10.94
CA GLN A 11 -7.69 10.25 11.80
C GLN A 11 -9.21 10.18 11.78
N ILE A 12 -9.75 9.00 11.49
CA ILE A 12 -11.18 8.70 11.52
C ILE A 12 -11.42 7.78 12.71
N GLY A 13 -12.03 8.35 13.74
CA GLY A 13 -12.37 7.69 14.99
C GLY A 13 -13.79 7.09 14.97
N PRO A 14 -14.29 6.65 16.13
CA PRO A 14 -15.53 5.88 16.22
C PRO A 14 -16.75 6.65 15.71
N ARG A 15 -17.79 5.89 15.35
CA ARG A 15 -19.10 6.43 14.98
C ARG A 15 -19.73 7.11 16.20
N ILE A 16 -20.20 8.35 16.02
CA ILE A 16 -20.84 9.15 17.06
C ILE A 16 -22.37 9.12 16.93
N ILE A 17 -23.05 9.66 17.94
CA ILE A 17 -24.52 9.81 17.95
C ILE A 17 -24.92 10.68 16.76
N GLY A 18 -25.83 10.17 15.91
CA GLY A 18 -26.19 10.81 14.64
C GLY A 18 -25.62 10.10 13.40
N GLY A 19 -24.79 9.07 13.60
CA GLY A 19 -24.36 8.18 12.52
C GLY A 19 -23.16 8.67 11.71
N THR A 20 -22.55 9.79 12.10
CA THR A 20 -21.30 10.33 11.56
C THR A 20 -20.09 9.75 12.30
N TYR A 21 -18.88 10.00 11.78
CA TYR A 21 -17.62 9.57 12.39
C TYR A 21 -16.81 10.79 12.84
N ALA A 22 -16.21 10.71 14.04
CA ALA A 22 -15.32 11.78 14.50
C ALA A 22 -14.05 11.82 13.64
N VAL A 23 -13.70 12.99 13.12
CA VAL A 23 -12.49 13.19 12.33
C VAL A 23 -11.58 14.20 13.00
N ARG A 24 -10.31 13.82 13.16
CA ARG A 24 -9.23 14.71 13.59
C ARG A 24 -8.22 14.83 12.46
N ALA A 25 -8.00 16.04 11.98
CA ALA A 25 -6.97 16.30 10.98
C ALA A 25 -5.82 17.12 11.58
N THR A 26 -4.58 16.69 11.35
CA THR A 26 -3.39 17.32 11.89
C THR A 26 -2.34 17.56 10.81
N THR A 27 -1.65 18.68 10.97
CA THR A 27 -0.43 19.07 10.25
C THR A 27 0.58 19.53 11.30
N ALA A 28 1.80 19.89 10.90
CA ALA A 28 2.80 20.42 11.83
C ALA A 28 2.35 21.68 12.61
N HIS A 29 1.40 22.46 12.09
CA HIS A 29 1.03 23.77 12.65
C HIS A 29 -0.46 23.92 12.95
N THR A 30 -1.28 22.92 12.63
CA THR A 30 -2.74 23.04 12.76
C THR A 30 -3.33 21.69 13.11
N GLN A 31 -4.24 21.71 14.07
CA GLN A 31 -5.12 20.61 14.41
C GLN A 31 -6.57 21.06 14.23
N LEU A 32 -7.37 20.19 13.65
CA LEU A 32 -8.76 20.43 13.32
C LEU A 32 -9.60 19.23 13.76
N HIS A 33 -10.80 19.50 14.26
CA HIS A 33 -11.82 18.51 14.55
C HIS A 33 -13.03 18.77 13.65
N THR A 34 -13.56 17.73 13.05
CA THR A 34 -14.75 17.75 12.19
C THR A 34 -15.43 16.39 12.26
N GLU A 35 -16.50 16.21 11.51
CA GLU A 35 -17.19 14.94 11.36
C GLU A 35 -17.18 14.48 9.90
N LEU A 36 -17.28 13.17 9.71
CA LEU A 36 -17.45 12.53 8.41
C LEU A 36 -18.82 11.86 8.36
N ALA A 37 -19.64 12.30 7.40
CA ALA A 37 -20.89 11.64 7.06
C ALA A 37 -20.71 10.86 5.75
N LEU A 38 -20.72 9.53 5.85
CA LEU A 38 -20.72 8.66 4.68
C LEU A 38 -22.15 8.21 4.34
N PRO A 39 -22.49 7.99 3.06
CA PRO A 39 -23.76 7.39 2.69
C PRO A 39 -23.96 6.04 3.38
N GLU A 40 -25.14 5.80 3.96
CA GLU A 40 -25.44 4.57 4.70
C GLU A 40 -25.17 3.32 3.88
N ARG A 41 -25.55 3.33 2.58
CA ARG A 41 -25.25 2.25 1.64
C ARG A 41 -23.77 1.88 1.54
N LEU A 42 -22.87 2.85 1.71
CA LEU A 42 -21.42 2.64 1.63
C LEU A 42 -20.92 2.01 2.93
N VAL A 43 -21.43 2.50 4.07
CA VAL A 43 -21.13 1.94 5.40
C VAL A 43 -21.61 0.50 5.50
N THR A 44 -22.86 0.21 5.14
CA THR A 44 -23.41 -1.16 5.16
C THR A 44 -22.62 -2.12 4.28
N ARG A 45 -22.19 -1.68 3.09
CA ARG A 45 -21.32 -2.50 2.22
C ARG A 45 -19.96 -2.75 2.88
N ALA A 46 -19.40 -1.77 3.56
CA ALA A 46 -18.13 -1.91 4.25
C ALA A 46 -18.22 -2.89 5.44
N GLU A 47 -19.31 -2.83 6.21
CA GLU A 47 -19.62 -3.78 7.28
C GLU A 47 -19.79 -5.21 6.74
N GLN A 48 -20.45 -5.37 5.59
CA GLN A 48 -20.60 -6.67 4.92
C GLN A 48 -19.25 -7.28 4.52
N LEU A 49 -18.29 -6.47 4.08
CA LEU A 49 -16.96 -6.95 3.67
C LEU A 49 -16.14 -7.55 4.81
N LEU A 50 -16.47 -7.24 6.05
CA LEU A 50 -15.83 -7.83 7.23
C LEU A 50 -16.37 -9.22 7.57
N GLN A 51 -17.47 -9.65 6.94
CA GLN A 51 -18.01 -10.99 7.16
C GLN A 51 -17.19 -12.03 6.39
N PRO A 52 -16.98 -13.23 6.96
CA PRO A 52 -16.34 -14.33 6.25
C PRO A 52 -17.04 -14.63 4.92
N GLU A 53 -16.26 -15.03 3.92
CA GLU A 53 -16.74 -15.43 2.57
C GLU A 53 -17.50 -14.34 1.78
N VAL A 54 -17.60 -13.11 2.31
CA VAL A 54 -18.21 -12.00 1.59
C VAL A 54 -17.20 -11.33 0.67
N ALA A 55 -17.47 -11.44 -0.62
CA ALA A 55 -16.80 -10.68 -1.65
C ALA A 55 -17.85 -9.91 -2.49
N LEU A 56 -17.78 -8.59 -2.46
CA LEU A 56 -18.77 -7.71 -3.12
C LEU A 56 -18.27 -7.30 -4.51
N SER A 57 -19.14 -7.40 -5.52
CA SER A 57 -18.83 -6.86 -6.85
C SER A 57 -18.84 -5.34 -6.83
N ILE A 58 -17.82 -4.72 -7.41
CA ILE A 58 -17.79 -3.27 -7.57
C ILE A 58 -18.27 -2.89 -8.95
N THR A 59 -19.46 -2.30 -8.98
CA THR A 59 -20.17 -1.94 -10.21
C THR A 59 -19.78 -0.56 -10.73
N ASP A 60 -19.29 0.33 -9.86
CA ASP A 60 -18.92 1.71 -10.22
C ASP A 60 -17.89 2.29 -9.23
N PRO A 61 -16.58 2.07 -9.47
CA PRO A 61 -15.54 2.61 -8.58
C PRO A 61 -15.43 4.13 -8.65
N VAL A 62 -15.83 4.75 -9.77
CA VAL A 62 -15.79 6.20 -9.94
C VAL A 62 -16.83 6.85 -9.03
N ALA A 63 -18.06 6.33 -9.00
CA ALA A 63 -19.09 6.83 -8.09
C ALA A 63 -18.73 6.60 -6.61
N ILE A 64 -18.07 5.50 -6.28
CA ILE A 64 -17.55 5.25 -4.93
C ILE A 64 -16.47 6.28 -4.58
N GLY A 65 -15.51 6.50 -5.48
CA GLY A 65 -14.44 7.46 -5.32
C GLY A 65 -14.92 8.89 -5.10
N HIS A 66 -15.93 9.32 -5.86
CA HIS A 66 -16.60 10.62 -5.66
C HIS A 66 -17.33 10.71 -4.33
N GLN A 67 -18.06 9.66 -3.92
CA GLN A 67 -18.75 9.63 -2.62
C GLN A 67 -17.75 9.78 -1.46
N ILE A 68 -16.65 9.03 -1.50
CA ILE A 68 -15.59 9.13 -0.49
C ILE A 68 -14.99 10.54 -0.48
N GLY A 69 -14.63 11.07 -1.66
CA GLY A 69 -14.00 12.38 -1.77
C GLY A 69 -14.89 13.55 -1.34
N GLN A 70 -16.15 13.57 -1.79
CA GLN A 70 -17.11 14.62 -1.46
C GLN A 70 -17.55 14.57 0.00
N SER A 71 -17.64 13.38 0.61
CA SER A 71 -17.93 13.25 2.04
C SER A 71 -16.76 13.70 2.92
N LEU A 72 -15.52 13.39 2.53
CA LEU A 72 -14.35 13.65 3.36
C LEU A 72 -13.84 15.09 3.23
N PHE A 73 -13.61 15.58 2.01
CA PHE A 73 -13.01 16.89 1.79
C PHE A 73 -14.06 18.01 1.66
N VAL A 74 -14.83 18.16 2.72
CA VAL A 74 -15.66 19.35 2.99
C VAL A 74 -14.90 20.39 3.81
N SER A 75 -15.35 21.64 3.84
CA SER A 75 -14.81 22.61 4.82
C SER A 75 -15.16 22.12 6.23
N PRO A 76 -14.23 22.16 7.21
CA PRO A 76 -12.92 22.83 7.20
C PRO A 76 -11.73 22.00 6.66
N LEU A 77 -11.90 20.70 6.41
CA LEU A 77 -10.81 19.79 6.02
C LEU A 77 -10.24 20.11 4.63
N ARG A 78 -11.08 20.46 3.66
CA ARG A 78 -10.65 20.89 2.32
C ARG A 78 -9.71 22.09 2.37
N ASP A 79 -10.02 23.07 3.22
CA ASP A 79 -9.23 24.29 3.31
C ASP A 79 -7.87 24.01 3.97
N LEU A 80 -7.82 23.06 4.91
CA LEU A 80 -6.57 22.57 5.47
C LEU A 80 -5.70 21.89 4.41
N LEU A 81 -6.26 20.97 3.60
CA LEU A 81 -5.55 20.33 2.49
C LEU A 81 -4.95 21.36 1.52
N LEU A 82 -5.75 22.34 1.08
CA LEU A 82 -5.31 23.37 0.13
C LEU A 82 -4.21 24.26 0.72
N ARG A 83 -4.26 24.59 2.02
CA ARG A 83 -3.18 25.32 2.69
C ARG A 83 -1.91 24.49 2.75
N THR A 84 -1.99 23.22 3.17
CA THR A 84 -0.84 22.31 3.22
C THR A 84 -0.19 22.16 1.83
N ALA A 85 -0.98 22.03 0.78
CA ALA A 85 -0.51 21.95 -0.60
C ALA A 85 0.26 23.19 -1.05
N ARG A 86 -0.26 24.40 -0.75
CA ARG A 86 0.44 25.65 -1.06
C ARG A 86 1.78 25.74 -0.33
N THR A 87 1.82 25.33 0.94
CA THR A 87 3.07 25.29 1.71
C THR A 87 4.06 24.28 1.13
N ALA A 88 3.60 23.09 0.74
CA ALA A 88 4.46 22.08 0.12
C ALA A 88 5.07 22.58 -1.20
N ALA A 89 4.24 23.20 -2.05
CA ALA A 89 4.70 23.80 -3.30
C ALA A 89 5.74 24.92 -3.06
N ALA A 90 5.51 25.79 -2.07
CA ALA A 90 6.46 26.85 -1.70
C ALA A 90 7.80 26.30 -1.17
N GLN A 91 7.80 25.11 -0.58
CA GLN A 91 8.99 24.42 -0.06
C GLN A 91 9.61 23.44 -1.06
N ALA A 92 9.12 23.39 -2.31
CA ALA A 92 9.52 22.43 -3.33
C ALA A 92 9.48 20.97 -2.84
N THR A 93 8.47 20.64 -2.03
CA THR A 93 8.15 19.30 -1.55
C THR A 93 6.73 18.92 -1.95
N TYR A 94 6.23 17.80 -1.46
CA TYR A 94 4.91 17.26 -1.77
C TYR A 94 4.11 17.01 -0.49
N VAL A 95 2.79 16.79 -0.64
CA VAL A 95 1.91 16.46 0.48
C VAL A 95 1.76 14.96 0.61
N GLN A 96 1.92 14.41 1.81
CA GLN A 96 1.52 13.04 2.10
C GLN A 96 0.22 13.05 2.91
N ILE A 97 -0.85 12.55 2.31
CA ILE A 97 -2.14 12.35 2.98
C ILE A 97 -2.08 11.00 3.71
N GLN A 98 -2.14 11.04 5.03
CA GLN A 98 -2.08 9.85 5.89
C GLN A 98 -3.46 9.58 6.49
N PHE A 99 -4.05 8.42 6.20
CA PHE A 99 -5.29 7.97 6.84
C PHE A 99 -4.99 7.08 8.04
N GLN A 100 -5.40 7.51 9.23
CA GLN A 100 -5.41 6.69 10.45
C GLN A 100 -6.86 6.29 10.73
N ILE A 101 -7.21 5.04 10.44
CA ILE A 101 -8.61 4.59 10.49
C ILE A 101 -8.71 3.57 11.63
N ASP A 102 -9.35 3.98 12.73
CA ASP A 102 -9.50 3.13 13.92
C ASP A 102 -10.77 2.26 13.85
N VAL A 103 -11.59 2.48 12.83
CA VAL A 103 -12.92 1.90 12.68
C VAL A 103 -12.88 0.75 11.67
N PRO A 104 -13.18 -0.50 12.08
CA PRO A 104 -13.04 -1.68 11.23
C PRO A 104 -13.77 -1.57 9.89
N GLU A 105 -15.04 -1.14 9.88
CA GLU A 105 -15.82 -1.08 8.64
C GLU A 105 -15.21 -0.07 7.66
N LEU A 106 -14.63 1.02 8.14
CA LEU A 106 -14.00 2.03 7.27
C LEU A 106 -12.64 1.59 6.75
N ILE A 107 -11.94 0.65 7.41
CA ILE A 107 -10.70 0.06 6.88
C ILE A 107 -11.00 -0.71 5.58
N ALA A 108 -12.17 -1.33 5.45
CA ALA A 108 -12.51 -2.10 4.24
C ALA A 108 -12.75 -1.21 3.00
N LEU A 109 -13.01 0.08 3.17
CA LEU A 109 -13.29 0.99 2.05
C LEU A 109 -12.01 1.29 1.25
N PRO A 110 -12.10 1.40 -0.09
CA PRO A 110 -10.96 1.74 -0.96
C PRO A 110 -10.70 3.25 -0.98
N TRP A 111 -10.14 3.79 0.09
CA TRP A 111 -9.79 5.22 0.22
C TRP A 111 -8.87 5.73 -0.89
N GLU A 112 -8.11 4.84 -1.51
CA GLU A 112 -7.24 5.11 -2.64
C GLU A 112 -7.99 5.54 -3.92
N TRP A 113 -9.29 5.22 -4.02
CA TRP A 113 -10.18 5.72 -5.08
C TRP A 113 -10.71 7.12 -4.86
N LEU A 114 -10.38 7.75 -3.73
CA LEU A 114 -10.83 9.10 -3.43
C LEU A 114 -10.63 10.03 -4.63
N MET A 115 -11.72 10.65 -5.07
CA MET A 115 -11.76 11.51 -6.23
C MET A 115 -12.44 12.84 -5.89
N LEU A 116 -11.78 13.96 -6.20
CA LEU A 116 -12.36 15.29 -6.10
C LEU A 116 -12.53 15.93 -7.48
N GLY A 117 -13.45 16.88 -7.58
CA GLY A 117 -13.73 17.65 -8.80
C GLY A 117 -14.64 16.90 -9.76
N ASP A 118 -15.63 17.61 -10.31
CA ASP A 118 -16.65 17.00 -11.18
C ASP A 118 -16.19 16.92 -12.65
N THR A 119 -15.54 17.98 -13.17
CA THR A 119 -15.08 18.06 -14.56
C THR A 119 -13.63 17.67 -14.75
N GLN A 120 -12.75 18.04 -13.81
CA GLN A 120 -11.36 17.60 -13.77
C GLN A 120 -11.15 16.71 -12.55
N LYS A 121 -11.15 15.40 -12.79
CA LYS A 121 -10.96 14.38 -11.76
C LYS A 121 -9.58 14.53 -11.14
N TRP A 122 -9.53 14.79 -9.84
CA TRP A 122 -8.31 14.84 -9.04
C TRP A 122 -8.26 13.61 -8.13
N LEU A 123 -7.32 12.70 -8.41
CA LEU A 123 -7.07 11.49 -7.65
C LEU A 123 -5.71 11.62 -6.93
N PRO A 124 -5.67 11.92 -5.62
CA PRO A 124 -4.41 12.14 -4.91
C PRO A 124 -3.45 10.95 -4.99
N ALA A 125 -3.97 9.72 -5.01
CA ALA A 125 -3.17 8.51 -5.01
C ALA A 125 -2.24 8.36 -6.24
N LEU A 126 -2.53 9.07 -7.34
CA LEU A 126 -1.82 8.97 -8.63
C LEU A 126 -0.87 10.13 -8.90
N ARG A 127 -0.75 11.07 -7.97
CA ARG A 127 -0.03 12.31 -8.21
C ARG A 127 1.41 12.25 -7.71
N ASP A 128 2.24 13.14 -8.25
CA ASP A 128 3.62 13.31 -7.79
C ASP A 128 3.73 14.40 -6.70
N ASP A 129 2.79 15.35 -6.69
CA ASP A 129 2.67 16.44 -5.70
C ASP A 129 1.79 16.04 -4.48
N TYR A 130 1.13 14.88 -4.55
CA TYR A 130 0.39 14.27 -3.45
C TYR A 130 0.64 12.77 -3.41
N THR A 131 0.81 12.21 -2.23
CA THR A 131 0.77 10.76 -2.00
C THR A 131 -0.34 10.43 -1.00
N LEU A 132 -0.86 9.21 -1.06
CA LEU A 132 -1.93 8.72 -0.18
C LEU A 132 -1.50 7.39 0.42
N VAL A 133 -1.46 7.36 1.74
CA VAL A 133 -1.07 6.20 2.55
C VAL A 133 -2.06 5.97 3.68
N ARG A 134 -2.23 4.72 4.09
CA ARG A 134 -2.81 4.37 5.37
C ARG A 134 -1.68 4.31 6.38
N SER A 135 -1.87 4.89 7.55
CA SER A 135 -0.83 4.97 8.56
C SER A 135 -1.31 4.33 9.86
N ILE A 136 -0.43 3.59 10.50
CA ILE A 136 -0.64 3.07 11.85
C ILE A 136 0.31 3.84 12.78
N PRO A 137 -0.20 4.45 13.87
CA PRO A 137 0.65 5.10 14.86
C PRO A 137 1.72 4.15 15.37
N SER A 138 2.98 4.59 15.37
CA SER A 138 4.09 3.86 15.96
C SER A 138 4.88 4.76 16.89
N THR A 139 5.26 4.23 18.04
CA THR A 139 6.28 4.84 18.91
C THR A 139 7.67 4.24 18.64
N GLN A 140 7.72 3.11 17.94
CA GLN A 140 8.96 2.43 17.59
C GLN A 140 9.55 3.08 16.34
N LYS A 141 10.83 3.46 16.43
CA LYS A 141 11.63 3.83 15.25
C LYS A 141 12.26 2.55 14.69
N CYS A 142 12.05 2.28 13.41
CA CYS A 142 12.77 1.28 12.64
C CYS A 142 13.58 2.02 11.58
N ASP A 143 14.91 1.96 11.72
CA ASP A 143 15.78 2.65 10.80
C ASP A 143 15.67 2.03 9.39
N PRO A 144 15.75 2.88 8.34
CA PRO A 144 15.83 2.40 6.97
C PRO A 144 16.99 1.40 6.79
N VAL A 145 16.81 0.37 5.99
CA VAL A 145 17.91 -0.56 5.66
C VAL A 145 18.82 0.10 4.64
N LEU A 146 20.13 0.12 4.92
CA LEU A 146 21.12 0.49 3.92
C LEU A 146 21.23 -0.61 2.86
N LEU A 147 20.88 -0.29 1.62
CA LEU A 147 21.10 -1.15 0.47
C LEU A 147 22.53 -0.95 -0.04
N ASP A 148 23.41 -1.90 0.27
CA ASP A 148 24.77 -2.01 -0.26
C ASP A 148 24.85 -2.81 -1.58
N GLY A 149 23.72 -3.38 -2.01
CA GLY A 149 23.57 -4.15 -3.23
C GLY A 149 22.15 -4.08 -3.80
N PRO A 150 21.71 -5.11 -4.57
CA PRO A 150 20.35 -5.17 -5.07
C PRO A 150 19.32 -5.28 -3.95
N LEU A 151 18.12 -4.79 -4.22
CA LEU A 151 16.94 -5.06 -3.39
C LEU A 151 16.64 -6.57 -3.43
N GLN A 152 16.69 -7.24 -2.27
CA GLN A 152 16.44 -8.67 -2.15
C GLN A 152 14.94 -8.93 -2.02
N VAL A 153 14.34 -9.46 -3.07
CA VAL A 153 12.91 -9.78 -3.15
C VAL A 153 12.75 -11.30 -3.09
N LEU A 154 12.07 -11.78 -2.05
CA LEU A 154 11.58 -13.16 -1.97
C LEU A 154 10.14 -13.16 -2.45
N ALA A 155 9.84 -13.89 -3.52
CA ALA A 155 8.49 -14.05 -4.03
C ALA A 155 8.02 -15.50 -3.89
N VAL A 156 6.89 -15.69 -3.23
CA VAL A 156 6.29 -16.99 -2.94
C VAL A 156 4.91 -17.09 -3.55
N ALA A 157 4.57 -18.27 -4.05
CA ALA A 157 3.23 -18.57 -4.54
C ALA A 157 2.65 -19.80 -3.85
N ALA A 158 1.35 -19.73 -3.56
CA ALA A 158 0.54 -20.90 -3.26
C ALA A 158 0.42 -21.81 -4.48
N CYS A 159 -0.02 -23.05 -4.25
CA CYS A 159 -0.33 -24.00 -5.32
C CYS A 159 -1.36 -23.39 -6.29
N GLY A 160 -1.05 -23.40 -7.59
CA GLY A 160 -1.92 -22.86 -8.64
C GLY A 160 -1.73 -21.37 -8.95
N GLU A 161 -0.91 -20.65 -8.16
CA GLU A 161 -0.65 -19.22 -8.32
C GLU A 161 0.72 -18.93 -8.95
N GLU A 162 1.37 -19.92 -9.57
CA GLU A 162 2.73 -19.79 -10.10
C GLU A 162 2.82 -18.80 -11.27
N THR A 163 1.70 -18.55 -11.95
CA THR A 163 1.60 -17.56 -13.04
C THR A 163 1.93 -16.15 -12.56
N GLN A 164 1.60 -15.80 -11.30
CA GLN A 164 1.97 -14.55 -10.67
C GLN A 164 3.49 -14.37 -10.56
N LEU A 165 4.21 -15.43 -10.22
CA LEU A 165 5.68 -15.38 -10.12
C LEU A 165 6.35 -15.25 -11.49
N ILE A 166 5.78 -15.90 -12.51
CA ILE A 166 6.24 -15.78 -13.89
C ILE A 166 6.04 -14.34 -14.38
N ALA A 167 4.85 -13.78 -14.15
CA ALA A 167 4.55 -12.39 -14.50
C ALA A 167 5.48 -11.41 -13.77
N LEU A 168 5.68 -11.59 -12.46
CA LEU A 168 6.58 -10.75 -11.66
C LEU A 168 8.02 -10.81 -12.16
N LYS A 169 8.55 -12.02 -12.41
CA LYS A 169 9.90 -12.19 -12.96
C LYS A 169 10.04 -11.51 -14.31
N THR A 170 9.03 -11.63 -15.16
CA THR A 170 9.02 -11.01 -16.49
C THR A 170 9.06 -9.49 -16.36
N ALA A 171 8.20 -8.91 -15.52
CA ALA A 171 8.14 -7.46 -15.29
C ALA A 171 9.44 -6.91 -14.67
N LEU A 172 10.15 -7.70 -13.85
CA LEU A 172 11.42 -7.32 -13.22
C LEU A 172 12.66 -7.60 -14.07
N THR A 173 12.52 -8.07 -15.31
CA THR A 173 13.67 -8.53 -16.14
C THR A 173 14.77 -7.47 -16.24
N ASP A 174 14.41 -6.22 -16.47
CA ASP A 174 15.36 -5.13 -16.64
C ASP A 174 16.04 -4.74 -15.33
N ALA A 175 15.29 -4.68 -14.23
CA ALA A 175 15.82 -4.43 -12.89
C ALA A 175 16.80 -5.52 -12.43
N ILE A 176 16.49 -6.80 -12.74
CA ILE A 176 17.35 -7.95 -12.44
C ILE A 176 18.63 -7.88 -13.26
N ARG A 177 18.52 -7.67 -14.57
CA ARG A 177 19.67 -7.56 -15.48
C ARG A 177 20.60 -6.39 -15.11
N SER A 178 20.01 -5.30 -14.60
CA SER A 178 20.74 -4.11 -14.17
C SER A 178 21.33 -4.23 -12.75
N GLY A 179 21.06 -5.34 -12.04
CA GLY A 179 21.56 -5.56 -10.68
C GLY A 179 20.90 -4.66 -9.62
N TYR A 180 19.74 -4.07 -9.91
CA TYR A 180 18.97 -3.28 -8.94
C TYR A 180 18.10 -4.16 -8.04
N VAL A 181 17.63 -5.29 -8.56
CA VAL A 181 16.78 -6.24 -7.85
C VAL A 181 17.39 -7.63 -7.96
N ASN A 182 17.39 -8.37 -6.86
CA ASN A 182 17.62 -9.81 -6.85
C ASN A 182 16.30 -10.48 -6.48
N LEU A 183 15.83 -11.39 -7.33
CA LEU A 183 14.53 -12.04 -7.19
C LEU A 183 14.72 -13.53 -6.95
N ARG A 184 14.31 -14.00 -5.78
CA ARG A 184 14.19 -15.43 -5.47
C ARG A 184 12.73 -15.85 -5.57
N LEU A 185 12.46 -16.91 -6.33
CA LEU A 185 11.12 -17.48 -6.48
C LEU A 185 11.00 -18.78 -5.68
N MET A 186 9.89 -18.97 -4.97
CA MET A 186 9.51 -20.22 -4.36
C MET A 186 8.06 -20.57 -4.76
N ARG A 187 7.85 -21.77 -5.30
CA ARG A 187 6.56 -22.26 -5.80
C ARG A 187 6.05 -23.37 -4.88
N ASP A 188 4.74 -23.48 -4.75
CA ASP A 188 4.07 -24.53 -3.97
C ASP A 188 4.73 -24.72 -2.59
N VAL A 189 4.83 -23.60 -1.87
CA VAL A 189 5.68 -23.50 -0.68
C VAL A 189 4.95 -24.02 0.54
N GLU A 190 5.57 -24.95 1.25
CA GLU A 190 5.18 -25.30 2.61
C GLU A 190 5.67 -24.25 3.63
N THR A 191 4.89 -24.02 4.69
CA THR A 191 5.19 -23.00 5.72
C THR A 191 6.60 -23.13 6.32
N HIS A 192 7.06 -24.35 6.56
CA HIS A 192 8.40 -24.60 7.13
C HIS A 192 9.53 -24.22 6.15
N ALA A 193 9.32 -24.40 4.85
CA ALA A 193 10.28 -24.02 3.82
C ALA A 193 10.40 -22.49 3.72
N LEU A 194 9.26 -21.78 3.79
CA LEU A 194 9.24 -20.31 3.85
C LEU A 194 10.02 -19.81 5.08
N GLN A 195 9.76 -20.38 6.26
CA GLN A 195 10.46 -20.00 7.48
C GLN A 195 11.98 -20.25 7.38
N SER A 196 12.39 -21.38 6.81
CA SER A 196 13.81 -21.70 6.61
C SER A 196 14.53 -20.65 5.76
N VAL A 197 13.90 -20.19 4.68
CA VAL A 197 14.47 -19.15 3.80
C VAL A 197 14.53 -17.79 4.49
N LEU A 198 13.44 -17.37 5.15
CA LEU A 198 13.40 -16.11 5.89
C LEU A 198 14.48 -16.02 6.99
N ASN A 199 14.85 -17.16 7.58
CA ASN A 199 15.87 -17.23 8.62
C ASN A 199 17.32 -17.30 8.09
N SER A 200 17.52 -17.71 6.84
CA SER A 200 18.86 -17.98 6.29
C SER A 200 19.36 -16.94 5.31
N GLU A 201 18.46 -16.15 4.71
CA GLU A 201 18.81 -15.22 3.65
C GLU A 201 18.37 -13.78 3.94
N PRO A 202 19.11 -12.78 3.42
CA PRO A 202 18.68 -11.39 3.50
C PRO A 202 17.43 -11.19 2.62
N VAL A 203 16.31 -10.84 3.24
CA VAL A 203 15.07 -10.51 2.55
C VAL A 203 14.69 -9.07 2.91
N HIS A 204 14.55 -8.21 1.90
CA HIS A 204 14.09 -6.83 2.05
C HIS A 204 12.58 -6.71 1.81
N VAL A 205 12.10 -7.45 0.81
CA VAL A 205 10.70 -7.48 0.40
C VAL A 205 10.22 -8.93 0.30
N LEU A 206 9.09 -9.24 0.91
CA LEU A 206 8.36 -10.48 0.72
C LEU A 206 7.14 -10.23 -0.18
N TYR A 207 7.07 -10.88 -1.34
CA TYR A 207 5.90 -10.87 -2.23
C TYR A 207 5.15 -12.19 -2.09
N CYS A 208 3.90 -12.14 -1.65
CA CYS A 208 3.05 -13.29 -1.46
C CYS A 208 1.95 -13.33 -2.52
N ALA A 209 2.02 -14.30 -3.43
CA ALA A 209 0.93 -14.66 -4.34
C ALA A 209 0.14 -15.84 -3.76
N ALA A 210 -0.78 -15.53 -2.86
CA ALA A 210 -1.63 -16.54 -2.23
C ALA A 210 -2.94 -15.91 -1.77
N PRO A 211 -4.04 -16.69 -1.73
CA PRO A 211 -5.32 -16.17 -1.25
C PRO A 211 -5.21 -15.70 0.19
N ILE A 212 -5.97 -14.66 0.53
CA ILE A 212 -6.13 -14.19 1.90
C ILE A 212 -7.60 -14.17 2.21
N GLU A 213 -7.99 -14.98 3.18
CA GLU A 213 -9.37 -15.24 3.53
C GLU A 213 -9.55 -15.10 5.04
N PHE A 214 -10.80 -14.93 5.48
CA PHE A 214 -11.14 -15.07 6.88
C PHE A 214 -11.37 -16.54 7.22
N SER A 215 -10.82 -16.99 8.33
CA SER A 215 -11.20 -18.26 8.93
C SER A 215 -12.66 -18.22 9.41
N GLN A 216 -13.20 -19.38 9.81
CA GLN A 216 -14.53 -19.45 10.43
C GLN A 216 -14.63 -18.61 11.71
N GLN A 217 -13.51 -18.34 12.38
CA GLN A 217 -13.41 -17.48 13.56
C GLN A 217 -13.24 -15.99 13.21
N GLY A 218 -13.29 -15.63 11.93
CA GLY A 218 -13.13 -14.26 11.45
C GLY A 218 -11.69 -13.73 11.45
N MET A 219 -10.69 -14.62 11.59
CA MET A 219 -9.28 -14.22 11.58
C MET A 219 -8.69 -14.36 10.18
N PRO A 220 -7.97 -13.34 9.66
CA PRO A 220 -7.39 -13.47 8.35
C PRO A 220 -6.19 -14.44 8.35
N PHE A 221 -6.09 -15.25 7.31
CA PHE A 221 -4.96 -16.16 7.10
C PHE A 221 -4.48 -16.12 5.64
N LEU A 222 -3.20 -16.40 5.44
CA LEU A 222 -2.55 -16.49 4.14
C LEU A 222 -2.53 -17.95 3.68
N ALA A 223 -3.19 -18.28 2.57
CA ALA A 223 -3.36 -19.65 2.07
C ALA A 223 -2.08 -20.18 1.36
N ILE A 224 -0.98 -20.30 2.09
CA ILE A 224 0.27 -20.97 1.67
C ILE A 224 0.37 -22.30 2.43
N GLY A 225 0.66 -23.40 1.71
CA GLY A 225 0.61 -24.75 2.28
C GLY A 225 -0.76 -25.06 2.88
N HIS A 226 -0.81 -25.40 4.17
CA HIS A 226 -2.06 -25.60 4.92
C HIS A 226 -2.74 -24.32 5.41
N GLY A 227 -2.22 -23.14 5.05
CA GLY A 227 -2.66 -21.85 5.57
C GLY A 227 -1.83 -21.39 6.76
N ILE A 228 -1.48 -20.11 6.77
CA ILE A 228 -0.70 -19.46 7.82
C ILE A 228 -1.56 -18.37 8.45
N GLU A 229 -2.04 -18.60 9.66
CA GLU A 229 -2.75 -17.58 10.44
C GLU A 229 -1.85 -16.41 10.82
N PHE A 230 -2.47 -15.32 11.26
CA PHE A 230 -1.76 -14.09 11.65
C PHE A 230 -0.62 -14.32 12.67
N SER A 231 -0.86 -15.07 13.76
CA SER A 231 0.14 -15.20 14.83
C SER A 231 1.42 -15.93 14.38
N PRO A 232 1.35 -17.12 13.74
CA PRO A 232 2.53 -17.75 13.14
C PRO A 232 3.20 -16.88 12.08
N LEU A 233 2.42 -16.24 11.19
CA LEU A 233 2.97 -15.38 10.13
C LEU A 233 3.75 -14.21 10.73
N ARG A 234 3.15 -13.50 11.70
CA ARG A 234 3.80 -12.42 12.43
C ARG A 234 5.12 -12.88 13.04
N HIS A 235 5.12 -14.03 13.72
CA HIS A 235 6.33 -14.54 14.39
C HIS A 235 7.47 -14.76 13.39
N MET A 236 7.17 -15.39 12.24
CA MET A 236 8.14 -15.62 11.16
C MET A 236 8.70 -14.31 10.61
N LEU A 237 7.83 -13.32 10.33
CA LEU A 237 8.24 -12.06 9.70
C LEU A 237 9.03 -11.16 10.65
N GLN A 238 8.67 -11.12 11.94
CA GLN A 238 9.39 -10.32 12.95
C GLN A 238 10.82 -10.82 13.21
N GLN A 239 11.10 -12.09 12.94
CA GLN A 239 12.45 -12.66 13.01
C GLN A 239 13.32 -12.28 11.80
N THR A 240 12.72 -11.78 10.73
CA THR A 240 13.42 -11.41 9.49
C THR A 240 13.95 -9.98 9.57
N ARG A 241 15.15 -9.81 10.14
CA ARG A 241 15.72 -8.50 10.52
C ARG A 241 15.72 -7.41 9.42
N LEU A 242 15.96 -7.80 8.16
CA LEU A 242 16.10 -6.87 7.05
C LEU A 242 14.78 -6.63 6.29
N LEU A 243 13.72 -7.36 6.64
CA LEU A 243 12.41 -7.21 6.01
C LEU A 243 11.86 -5.82 6.34
N ARG A 244 11.40 -5.12 5.31
CA ARG A 244 10.80 -3.78 5.44
C ARG A 244 9.44 -3.69 4.78
N LEU A 245 9.17 -4.54 3.80
CA LEU A 245 7.93 -4.52 3.04
C LEU A 245 7.39 -5.92 2.81
N VAL A 246 6.08 -6.11 3.04
CA VAL A 246 5.34 -7.29 2.61
C VAL A 246 4.30 -6.86 1.58
N THR A 247 4.30 -7.50 0.41
CA THR A 247 3.32 -7.26 -0.65
C THR A 247 2.44 -8.48 -0.79
N PHE A 248 1.15 -8.32 -0.52
CA PHE A 248 0.12 -9.30 -0.81
C PHE A 248 -0.41 -9.06 -2.21
N ALA A 249 -0.02 -9.92 -3.14
CA ALA A 249 -0.57 -9.92 -4.48
C ALA A 249 -1.99 -10.45 -4.44
N SER A 250 -2.89 -9.78 -5.15
CA SER A 250 -4.22 -10.32 -5.35
C SER A 250 -4.13 -11.53 -6.27
N VAL A 251 -4.88 -12.58 -5.95
CA VAL A 251 -4.87 -13.87 -6.66
C VAL A 251 -6.31 -14.32 -6.92
N GLY A 252 -6.48 -15.23 -7.89
CA GLY A 252 -7.78 -15.77 -8.29
C GLY A 252 -8.50 -14.99 -9.41
N GLU A 253 -9.58 -15.60 -9.94
CA GLU A 253 -10.41 -15.10 -11.05
C GLU A 253 -11.46 -14.06 -10.63
N ASP A 254 -11.50 -13.69 -9.35
CA ASP A 254 -12.45 -12.72 -8.75
C ASP A 254 -12.12 -11.25 -9.11
N VAL A 255 -11.77 -11.00 -10.37
CA VAL A 255 -11.54 -9.65 -10.91
C VAL A 255 -12.80 -8.81 -10.70
N GLY A 256 -12.64 -7.67 -10.04
CA GLY A 256 -13.74 -6.74 -9.76
C GLY A 256 -14.57 -7.05 -8.50
N ARG A 257 -14.19 -8.05 -7.69
CA ARG A 257 -14.77 -8.27 -6.36
C ARG A 257 -13.83 -7.77 -5.27
N ILE A 258 -14.36 -7.08 -4.28
CA ILE A 258 -13.62 -6.60 -3.11
C ILE A 258 -13.80 -7.54 -1.92
N THR A 259 -12.71 -7.75 -1.17
CA THR A 259 -12.69 -8.47 0.12
C THR A 259 -11.91 -7.66 1.16
N ALA A 260 -12.29 -7.75 2.44
CA ALA A 260 -11.56 -7.05 3.51
C ALA A 260 -10.37 -7.84 4.07
N ALA A 261 -10.34 -9.16 3.93
CA ALA A 261 -9.30 -10.02 4.52
C ALA A 261 -7.86 -9.56 4.18
N PRO A 262 -7.51 -9.19 2.93
CA PRO A 262 -6.18 -8.69 2.60
C PRO A 262 -5.78 -7.40 3.32
N ILE A 263 -6.70 -6.42 3.43
CA ILE A 263 -6.41 -5.13 4.08
C ILE A 263 -6.36 -5.26 5.61
N VAL A 264 -7.19 -6.12 6.18
CA VAL A 264 -7.15 -6.43 7.61
C VAL A 264 -5.84 -7.13 7.97
N LEU A 265 -5.41 -8.16 7.21
CA LEU A 265 -4.13 -8.83 7.46
C LEU A 265 -2.94 -7.86 7.36
N ALA A 266 -2.91 -7.04 6.31
CA ALA A 266 -1.85 -6.06 6.10
C ALA A 266 -1.80 -5.01 7.23
N ALA A 267 -2.95 -4.54 7.71
CA ALA A 267 -3.02 -3.62 8.85
C ALA A 267 -2.53 -4.29 10.14
N MET A 268 -2.96 -5.52 10.43
CA MET A 268 -2.52 -6.26 11.61
C MET A 268 -1.01 -6.52 11.62
N LEU A 269 -0.43 -6.91 10.46
CA LEU A 269 1.01 -7.13 10.34
C LEU A 269 1.81 -5.85 10.49
N THR A 270 1.36 -4.78 9.84
CA THR A 270 2.01 -3.47 9.96
C THR A 270 1.95 -2.97 11.41
N GLY A 271 0.79 -3.04 12.05
CA GLY A 271 0.62 -2.69 13.47
C GLY A 271 1.39 -3.59 14.44
N SER A 272 1.86 -4.76 13.98
CA SER A 272 2.74 -5.63 14.75
C SER A 272 4.23 -5.28 14.63
N GLY A 273 4.60 -4.27 13.83
CA GLY A 273 5.99 -3.82 13.71
C GLY A 273 6.65 -4.06 12.35
N ILE A 274 5.92 -4.60 11.37
CA ILE A 274 6.40 -4.61 9.97
C ILE A 274 6.29 -3.18 9.41
N PRO A 275 7.36 -2.56 8.91
CA PRO A 275 7.32 -1.12 8.57
C PRO A 275 6.31 -0.73 7.49
N ALA A 276 6.10 -1.60 6.50
CA ALA A 276 5.15 -1.37 5.44
C ALA A 276 4.51 -2.67 4.95
N SER A 277 3.24 -2.56 4.54
CA SER A 277 2.57 -3.60 3.77
C SER A 277 1.85 -2.99 2.56
N ILE A 278 1.89 -3.69 1.43
CA ILE A 278 1.07 -3.39 0.27
C ILE A 278 0.08 -4.53 0.06
N THR A 279 -1.15 -4.21 -0.24
CA THR A 279 -2.18 -5.19 -0.57
C THR A 279 -3.11 -4.64 -1.64
N SER A 280 -3.96 -5.47 -2.21
CA SER A 280 -5.06 -5.02 -3.07
C SER A 280 -6.32 -5.75 -2.65
N GLY A 281 -7.35 -4.99 -2.28
CA GLY A 281 -8.63 -5.56 -1.87
C GLY A 281 -9.43 -6.16 -3.03
N ILE A 282 -9.00 -5.95 -4.29
CA ILE A 282 -9.67 -6.44 -5.51
C ILE A 282 -8.68 -7.24 -6.36
N GLY A 283 -9.20 -8.30 -6.99
CA GLY A 283 -8.55 -9.08 -8.05
C GLY A 283 -7.83 -8.21 -9.08
N LEU A 284 -6.50 -8.22 -9.07
CA LEU A 284 -5.67 -7.73 -10.18
C LEU A 284 -5.25 -8.92 -11.04
N SER A 285 -5.21 -8.73 -12.37
CA SER A 285 -4.61 -9.74 -13.22
C SER A 285 -3.12 -9.91 -12.87
N PRO A 286 -2.55 -11.12 -13.03
CA PRO A 286 -1.14 -11.37 -12.71
C PRO A 286 -0.18 -10.38 -13.37
N ASN A 287 -0.47 -9.98 -14.62
CA ASN A 287 0.33 -9.00 -15.33
C ASN A 287 0.24 -7.61 -14.69
N LEU A 288 -0.95 -7.12 -14.33
CA LEU A 288 -1.08 -5.80 -13.72
C LEU A 288 -0.44 -5.75 -12.34
N ALA A 289 -0.65 -6.79 -11.52
CA ALA A 289 0.01 -6.91 -10.21
C ALA A 289 1.54 -6.91 -10.34
N ALA A 290 2.08 -7.66 -11.31
CA ALA A 290 3.50 -7.71 -11.62
C ALA A 290 4.08 -6.37 -12.08
N HIS A 291 3.40 -5.64 -12.99
CA HIS A 291 3.85 -4.33 -13.47
C HIS A 291 3.83 -3.29 -12.34
N PHE A 292 2.78 -3.27 -11.52
CA PHE A 292 2.72 -2.44 -10.32
C PHE A 292 3.91 -2.72 -9.39
N ALA A 293 4.15 -4.00 -9.07
CA ALA A 293 5.21 -4.41 -8.17
C ALA A 293 6.59 -4.08 -8.74
N ALA A 294 6.83 -4.32 -10.04
CA ALA A 294 8.10 -4.03 -10.69
C ALA A 294 8.46 -2.54 -10.60
N VAL A 295 7.53 -1.65 -10.96
CA VAL A 295 7.74 -0.20 -10.89
C VAL A 295 7.98 0.25 -9.44
N CYS A 296 7.20 -0.27 -8.49
CA CYS A 296 7.39 0.03 -7.07
C CYS A 296 8.78 -0.42 -6.59
N TYR A 297 9.20 -1.65 -6.91
CA TYR A 297 10.46 -2.22 -6.45
C TYR A 297 11.67 -1.56 -7.09
N GLU A 298 11.59 -1.13 -8.35
CA GLU A 298 12.62 -0.33 -9.00
C GLU A 298 12.83 1.02 -8.30
N GLN A 299 11.72 1.70 -7.94
CA GLN A 299 11.78 2.95 -7.17
C GLN A 299 12.38 2.74 -5.78
N LEU A 300 11.96 1.68 -5.07
CA LEU A 300 12.52 1.34 -3.76
C LEU A 300 14.00 0.95 -3.86
N ALA A 301 14.40 0.24 -4.92
CA ALA A 301 15.78 -0.14 -5.13
C ALA A 301 16.70 1.08 -5.25
N VAL A 302 16.23 2.22 -5.75
CA VAL A 302 16.99 3.49 -5.79
C VAL A 302 16.73 4.42 -4.59
N ALA A 303 16.14 3.87 -3.52
CA ALA A 303 15.83 4.58 -2.28
C ALA A 303 14.80 5.74 -2.44
N THR A 304 13.88 5.63 -3.40
CA THR A 304 12.70 6.52 -3.43
C THR A 304 11.82 6.25 -2.20
N PRO A 305 11.24 7.29 -1.55
CA PRO A 305 10.25 7.12 -0.49
C PRO A 305 9.10 6.19 -0.90
N THR A 306 8.65 5.37 0.02
CA THR A 306 7.76 4.23 -0.27
C THR A 306 6.39 4.67 -0.78
N ASP A 307 5.87 5.76 -0.24
CA ASP A 307 4.63 6.36 -0.72
C ASP A 307 4.71 6.80 -2.19
N ARG A 308 5.83 7.40 -2.60
CA ARG A 308 6.09 7.77 -4.00
C ARG A 308 6.33 6.56 -4.90
N ALA A 309 7.02 5.53 -4.39
CA ALA A 309 7.21 4.28 -5.11
C ALA A 309 5.85 3.61 -5.42
N VAL A 310 4.94 3.60 -4.45
CA VAL A 310 3.57 3.09 -4.65
C VAL A 310 2.77 3.99 -5.59
N SER A 311 2.84 5.31 -5.47
CA SER A 311 2.18 6.22 -6.42
C SER A 311 2.70 6.06 -7.86
N ALA A 312 4.00 5.81 -8.04
CA ALA A 312 4.56 5.45 -9.34
C ALA A 312 3.99 4.12 -9.86
N GLY A 313 3.92 3.09 -9.01
CA GLY A 313 3.27 1.82 -9.35
C GLY A 313 1.81 2.00 -9.73
N ARG A 314 1.01 2.77 -8.96
CA ARG A 314 -0.41 2.99 -9.26
C ARG A 314 -0.63 3.67 -10.62
N ARG A 315 0.27 4.56 -11.04
CA ARG A 315 0.17 5.23 -12.34
C ARG A 315 0.27 4.28 -13.53
N VAL A 316 1.00 3.17 -13.42
CA VAL A 316 1.09 2.22 -14.54
C VAL A 316 -0.21 1.45 -14.74
N LEU A 317 -1.09 1.45 -13.73
CA LEU A 317 -2.43 0.86 -13.79
C LEU A 317 -3.45 1.80 -14.46
N MET A 318 -3.07 3.04 -14.84
CA MET A 318 -3.98 4.04 -15.42
C MET A 318 -4.51 3.70 -16.81
N ALA A 319 -3.93 2.73 -17.51
CA ALA A 319 -4.51 2.24 -18.76
C ALA A 319 -5.92 1.66 -18.54
N ASP A 320 -6.22 1.19 -17.32
CA ASP A 320 -7.53 0.72 -16.89
C ASP A 320 -8.02 1.60 -15.72
N ASP A 321 -8.95 2.54 -16.00
CA ASP A 321 -9.46 3.52 -15.03
C ASP A 321 -9.90 2.90 -13.67
N TYR A 322 -10.33 1.63 -13.69
CA TYR A 322 -10.82 0.87 -12.54
C TYR A 322 -9.72 0.40 -11.57
N ASN A 323 -8.48 0.25 -12.06
CA ASN A 323 -7.43 -0.48 -11.33
C ASN A 323 -6.48 0.42 -10.52
N THR A 324 -6.58 1.74 -10.71
CA THR A 324 -5.61 2.74 -10.25
C THR A 324 -5.55 2.94 -8.73
N GLY A 325 -6.67 2.78 -8.03
CA GLY A 325 -6.72 2.82 -6.57
C GLY A 325 -6.81 1.45 -5.89
N LEU A 326 -6.46 0.36 -6.58
CA LEU A 326 -6.50 -0.97 -5.96
C LEU A 326 -5.34 -1.23 -5.00
N PRO A 327 -4.09 -0.85 -5.33
CA PRO A 327 -2.98 -1.07 -4.41
C PRO A 327 -3.08 -0.13 -3.21
N GLN A 328 -3.23 -0.70 -2.02
CA GLN A 328 -3.35 -0.02 -0.74
C GLN A 328 -2.02 -0.16 -0.01
N LEU A 329 -1.43 0.97 0.39
CA LEU A 329 -0.19 1.02 1.16
C LEU A 329 -0.54 1.33 2.61
N ILE A 330 -0.09 0.46 3.52
CA ILE A 330 -0.14 0.67 4.96
C ILE A 330 1.30 0.87 5.45
N LEU A 331 1.54 1.96 6.16
CA LEU A 331 2.83 2.31 6.75
C LEU A 331 2.72 2.41 8.26
N LEU A 332 3.80 2.06 8.97
CA LEU A 332 4.01 2.59 10.31
C LEU A 332 4.40 4.08 10.18
N SER A 333 3.71 4.96 10.88
CA SER A 333 4.01 6.40 10.87
C SER A 333 5.49 6.65 11.15
N GLY A 334 6.16 7.49 10.35
CA GLY A 334 7.60 7.77 10.46
C GLY A 334 8.53 6.78 9.74
N HIS A 335 7.97 5.84 8.96
CA HIS A 335 8.72 4.85 8.17
C HIS A 335 8.54 5.03 6.66
N GLU A 336 8.38 6.29 6.22
CA GLU A 336 8.17 6.63 4.81
C GLU A 336 9.39 6.27 3.94
N GLN A 337 10.58 6.19 4.55
CA GLN A 337 11.83 5.76 3.93
C GLN A 337 12.21 4.36 4.41
N LEU A 338 11.91 3.32 3.63
CA LEU A 338 12.27 1.94 4.02
C LEU A 338 13.74 1.58 3.77
N PHE A 339 14.34 2.20 2.76
CA PHE A 339 15.68 1.85 2.27
C PHE A 339 16.52 3.10 2.05
N THR A 340 17.82 3.01 2.25
CA THR A 340 18.78 4.07 1.90
C THR A 340 19.90 3.50 1.02
N ARG A 341 20.67 4.37 0.37
CA ARG A 341 21.87 3.97 -0.38
C ARG A 341 23.06 4.84 0.02
N PRO A 342 24.30 4.34 -0.11
CA PRO A 342 25.48 5.18 0.02
C PRO A 342 25.42 6.38 -0.94
N GLU A 343 25.84 7.56 -0.48
CA GLU A 343 25.77 8.81 -1.25
C GLU A 343 26.42 8.73 -2.64
N SER A 344 27.50 7.94 -2.77
CA SER A 344 28.21 7.72 -4.03
C SER A 344 27.37 7.01 -5.12
N GLN A 345 26.38 6.20 -4.72
CA GLN A 345 25.47 5.52 -5.64
C GLN A 345 24.18 6.31 -5.90
N GLN A 346 23.71 7.13 -4.95
CA GLN A 346 22.55 8.00 -5.14
C GLN A 346 22.77 9.01 -6.28
N ALA A 347 23.97 9.58 -6.38
CA ALA A 347 24.33 10.51 -7.46
C ALA A 347 24.24 9.84 -8.85
N ARG A 348 24.68 8.58 -8.99
CA ARG A 348 24.65 7.85 -10.26
C ARG A 348 23.24 7.47 -10.72
N GLY A 349 22.36 7.06 -9.80
CA GLY A 349 20.96 6.75 -10.10
C GLY A 349 20.16 7.97 -10.56
N TRP A 350 20.48 9.15 -10.03
CA TRP A 350 19.86 10.41 -10.45
C TRP A 350 20.21 10.77 -11.91
N PHE A 351 21.48 10.65 -12.32
CA PHE A 351 21.89 10.89 -13.71
C PHE A 351 21.26 9.91 -14.72
N ALA A 352 21.14 8.63 -14.35
CA ALA A 352 20.52 7.62 -15.22
C ALA A 352 19.02 7.90 -15.45
N ASN A 353 18.28 8.24 -14.39
CA ASN A 353 16.86 8.60 -14.48
C ASN A 353 16.62 9.91 -15.24
N MET A 354 17.54 10.88 -15.17
CA MET A 354 17.44 12.13 -15.91
C MET A 354 17.60 11.90 -17.43
N LEU A 355 18.53 11.02 -17.84
CA LEU A 355 18.76 10.69 -19.24
C LEU A 355 17.61 9.89 -19.88
N GLN A 356 16.90 9.07 -19.11
CA GLN A 356 15.69 8.39 -19.59
C GLN A 356 14.51 9.35 -19.81
N LYS A 357 14.36 10.40 -18.97
CA LYS A 357 13.30 11.41 -19.12
C LYS A 357 13.51 12.39 -20.29
N VAL A 358 14.73 12.51 -20.82
CA VAL A 358 15.05 13.38 -21.97
C VAL A 358 14.83 12.67 -23.32
N ARG A 359 14.49 11.38 -23.31
CA ARG A 359 14.26 10.56 -24.52
C ARG A 359 12.78 10.29 -24.85
N LEU A 360 11.83 10.97 -24.20
CA LEU A 360 10.39 10.92 -24.53
C LEU A 360 9.89 12.25 -25.05
#